data_AF-A0A356F8U1-F1
#
_entry.id   AF-A0A356F8U1-F1
#
_cell.length_a   1.000
_cell.length_b   1.000
_cell.length_c   1.000
_cell.angle_alpha   90.00
_cell.angle_beta   90.00
_cell.angle_gamma   90.00
#
_symmetry.space_group_name_H-M   'P 1'
#
loop_
_entity.id
_entity.type
_entity.pdbx_description
1 polymer ?
#
loop_
_entity_poly.entity_id
_entity_poly.type
_entity_poly.pdbx_seq_one_letter_code
_entity_poly.pdbx_strand_id
1 'polypeptide(L)'
;MSTFQRVLSLGSRSRGLHEITSEVAAVVGESPVDSGLCNVFLRHTSASLCINENADPTARADLEAYLDRLVPENQPYFRHTHEGPDDMPSHIKNVLTETSLVIPVVDGRLALGTWQGIYLWEHRDRASGRNLVVSVW
;
A
#
# COMPACT_ATOMS: atom_id res chain seq x y z
N MET A 1 -6.08 -8.62 -25.80
CA MET A 1 -5.71 -8.87 -24.38
C MET A 1 -6.93 -8.57 -23.54
N SER A 2 -7.38 -9.54 -22.74
CA SER A 2 -8.48 -9.33 -21.79
C SER A 2 -7.90 -8.74 -20.51
N THR A 3 -8.42 -7.59 -20.09
CA THR A 3 -8.10 -7.00 -18.79
C THR A 3 -9.17 -7.42 -17.78
N PHE A 4 -8.75 -7.85 -16.59
CA PHE A 4 -9.62 -8.07 -15.44
C PHE A 4 -9.36 -6.97 -14.41
N GLN A 5 -10.41 -6.36 -13.86
CA GLN A 5 -10.27 -5.24 -12.94
C GLN A 5 -11.30 -5.31 -11.81
N ARG A 6 -10.85 -5.06 -10.58
CA ARG A 6 -11.69 -4.96 -9.38
C ARG A 6 -11.28 -3.78 -8.52
N VAL A 7 -12.27 -3.23 -7.80
CA VAL A 7 -12.00 -2.34 -6.67
C VAL A 7 -11.99 -3.19 -5.41
N LEU A 8 -10.86 -3.16 -4.70
CA LEU A 8 -10.68 -3.78 -3.39
C LEU A 8 -10.85 -2.71 -2.31
N SER A 9 -11.86 -2.86 -1.46
CA SER A 9 -12.09 -1.99 -0.31
C SER A 9 -11.54 -2.64 0.96
N LEU A 10 -10.57 -1.96 1.58
CA LEU A 10 -9.99 -2.34 2.85
C LEU A 10 -10.68 -1.55 3.98
N GLY A 11 -10.90 -2.21 5.12
CA GLY A 11 -11.36 -1.56 6.34
C GLY A 11 -10.35 -0.53 6.87
N SER A 12 -10.78 0.29 7.83
CA SER A 12 -9.90 1.25 8.49
C SER A 12 -8.75 0.55 9.20
N ARG A 13 -7.54 1.10 9.04
CA ARG A 13 -6.33 0.67 9.75
C ARG A 13 -5.75 1.88 10.50
N SER A 14 -5.06 1.62 11.61
CA SER A 14 -4.24 2.64 12.27
C SER A 14 -2.97 2.88 11.47
N ARG A 15 -2.20 3.92 11.80
CA ARG A 15 -0.85 4.12 11.27
C ARG A 15 -0.01 2.84 11.35
N GLY A 16 0.78 2.58 10.30
CA GLY A 16 1.70 1.45 10.20
C GLY A 16 1.63 0.69 8.87
N LEU A 17 2.50 -0.33 8.73
CA LEU A 17 2.54 -1.22 7.56
C LEU A 17 1.64 -2.46 7.78
N HIS A 18 0.54 -2.51 7.04
CA HIS A 18 -0.44 -3.59 7.07
C HIS A 18 -0.28 -4.48 5.84
N GLU A 19 -0.05 -5.77 6.05
CA GLU A 19 0.04 -6.71 4.93
C GLU A 19 -1.34 -6.90 4.29
N ILE A 20 -1.38 -6.84 2.96
CA ILE A 20 -2.58 -7.00 2.13
C ILE A 20 -2.37 -8.03 1.01
N THR A 21 -1.32 -8.85 1.11
CA THR A 21 -0.94 -9.85 0.10
C THR A 21 -2.10 -10.80 -0.23
N SER A 22 -2.78 -11.31 0.80
CA SER A 22 -3.91 -12.23 0.65
C SER A 22 -5.10 -11.59 -0.08
N GLU A 23 -5.41 -10.35 0.24
CA GLU A 23 -6.53 -9.62 -0.34
C GLU A 23 -6.29 -9.33 -1.83
N VAL A 24 -5.06 -8.95 -2.20
CA VAL A 24 -4.69 -8.77 -3.61
C VAL A 24 -4.65 -10.12 -4.33
N ALA A 25 -4.07 -11.16 -3.73
CA ALA A 25 -4.00 -12.50 -4.32
C ALA A 25 -5.39 -13.09 -4.60
N ALA A 26 -6.36 -12.84 -3.71
CA ALA A 26 -7.74 -13.26 -3.93
C ALA A 26 -8.34 -12.64 -5.20
N VAL A 27 -8.10 -11.34 -5.42
CA VAL A 27 -8.55 -10.65 -6.63
C VAL A 27 -7.84 -11.19 -7.88
N VAL A 28 -6.54 -11.47 -7.81
CA VAL A 28 -5.80 -12.07 -8.93
C VAL A 28 -6.34 -13.47 -9.25
N GLY A 29 -6.70 -14.27 -8.24
CA GLY A 29 -7.29 -15.59 -8.43
C GLY A 29 -8.68 -15.60 -9.10
N GLU A 30 -9.40 -14.48 -9.11
CA GLU A 30 -10.63 -14.31 -9.90
C GLU A 30 -10.36 -14.02 -11.38
N SER A 31 -9.14 -13.60 -11.72
CA SER A 31 -8.76 -13.23 -13.09
C SER A 31 -8.58 -14.47 -13.97
N PRO A 32 -9.02 -14.43 -15.24
CA PRO A 32 -8.70 -15.47 -16.22
C PRO A 32 -7.26 -15.37 -16.77
N VAL A 33 -6.47 -14.37 -16.34
CA VAL A 33 -5.11 -14.14 -16.82
C VAL A 33 -4.14 -15.09 -16.12
N ASP A 34 -3.56 -16.00 -16.89
CA ASP A 34 -2.60 -16.99 -16.39
C ASP A 34 -1.16 -16.46 -16.32
N SER A 35 -0.72 -15.69 -17.33
CA SER A 35 0.59 -15.07 -17.39
C SER A 35 0.46 -13.63 -17.84
N GLY A 36 0.97 -12.69 -17.05
CA GLY A 36 0.78 -11.26 -17.31
C GLY A 36 1.31 -10.35 -16.20
N LEU A 37 0.66 -9.20 -16.02
CA LEU A 37 0.97 -8.23 -14.98
C LEU A 37 -0.26 -7.94 -14.12
N CYS A 38 -0.04 -7.77 -12.83
CA CYS A 38 -1.00 -7.25 -11.87
C CYS A 38 -0.54 -5.87 -11.42
N ASN A 39 -1.34 -4.84 -11.70
CA ASN A 39 -1.19 -3.54 -11.08
C ASN A 39 -2.11 -3.40 -9.87
N VAL A 40 -1.56 -2.84 -8.79
CA VAL A 40 -2.30 -2.47 -7.58
C VAL A 40 -2.14 -0.97 -7.42
N PHE A 41 -3.22 -0.21 -7.58
CA PHE A 41 -3.23 1.24 -7.50
C PHE A 41 -4.06 1.73 -6.32
N LEU A 42 -3.43 2.45 -5.39
CA LEU A 42 -4.08 3.05 -4.23
C LEU A 42 -4.75 4.37 -4.60
N ARG A 43 -6.06 4.48 -4.35
CA ARG A 43 -6.86 5.69 -4.65
C ARG A 43 -6.87 6.69 -3.49
N HIS A 44 -5.74 6.90 -2.85
CA HIS A 44 -5.58 7.75 -1.66
C HIS A 44 -4.21 8.44 -1.66
N THR A 45 -4.13 9.63 -1.08
CA THR A 45 -2.91 10.45 -1.04
C THR A 45 -2.27 10.51 0.34
N SER A 46 -2.87 9.87 1.35
CA SER A 46 -2.42 9.86 2.75
C SER A 46 -2.08 8.46 3.27
N ALA A 47 -1.90 7.51 2.36
CA ALA A 47 -1.40 6.15 2.61
C ALA A 47 -0.60 5.73 1.38
N SER A 48 0.20 4.68 1.46
CA SER A 48 1.05 4.20 0.36
C SER A 48 0.97 2.70 0.17
N LEU A 49 1.62 2.23 -0.89
CA LEU A 49 1.93 0.83 -1.13
C LEU A 49 3.43 0.61 -1.07
N CYS A 50 3.84 -0.61 -0.71
CA CYS A 50 5.19 -1.10 -0.92
C CYS A 50 5.22 -2.63 -0.99
N ILE A 51 6.33 -3.16 -1.51
CA ILE A 51 6.68 -4.59 -1.40
C ILE A 51 7.90 -4.69 -0.50
N ASN A 52 7.81 -5.47 0.57
CA ASN A 52 8.91 -5.62 1.53
C ASN A 52 8.84 -6.96 2.26
N GLU A 53 9.75 -7.17 3.21
CA GLU A 53 9.84 -8.36 4.04
C GLU A 53 8.55 -8.65 4.82
N ASN A 54 8.08 -9.90 4.73
CA ASN A 54 6.90 -10.39 5.46
C ASN A 54 7.20 -11.48 6.52
N ALA A 55 8.49 -11.73 6.81
CA ALA A 55 8.93 -12.74 7.76
C ALA A 55 9.00 -12.17 9.19
N ASP A 56 9.75 -11.09 9.37
CA ASP A 56 9.99 -10.49 10.69
C ASP A 56 9.14 -9.20 10.87
N PRO A 57 8.24 -9.14 11.86
CA PRO A 57 7.47 -7.91 12.14
C PRO A 57 8.35 -6.71 12.52
N THR A 58 9.58 -6.91 12.99
CA THR A 58 10.50 -5.81 13.33
C THR A 58 10.91 -5.00 12.10
N ALA A 59 11.05 -5.62 10.92
CA ALA A 59 11.34 -4.92 9.67
C ALA A 59 10.29 -3.83 9.38
N ARG A 60 9.01 -4.16 9.61
CA ARG A 60 7.89 -3.21 9.43
C ARG A 60 7.91 -2.10 10.49
N ALA A 61 8.24 -2.43 11.74
CA ALA A 61 8.33 -1.44 12.81
C ALA A 61 9.48 -0.45 12.57
N ASP A 62 10.64 -0.92 12.11
CA ASP A 62 11.80 -0.08 11.83
C ASP A 62 11.56 0.84 10.62
N LEU A 63 10.89 0.34 9.58
CA LEU A 63 10.47 1.16 8.44
C LEU A 63 9.51 2.29 8.85
N GLU A 64 8.49 1.99 9.66
CA GLU A 64 7.57 3.01 10.21
C GLU A 64 8.37 4.04 11.02
N ALA A 65 9.20 3.58 11.95
CA ALA A 65 9.96 4.45 12.84
C ALA A 65 10.99 5.30 12.08
N TYR A 66 11.53 4.80 10.96
CA TYR A 66 12.40 5.58 10.09
C TYR A 66 11.60 6.68 9.38
N LEU A 67 10.44 6.36 8.82
CA LEU A 67 9.65 7.30 8.04
C LEU A 67 9.02 8.40 8.93
N ASP A 68 8.63 8.08 10.16
CA ASP A 68 8.22 9.06 11.18
C ASP A 68 9.34 10.06 11.53
N ARG A 69 10.59 9.60 11.59
CA ARG A 69 11.74 10.48 11.83
C ARG A 69 12.10 11.33 10.61
N LEU A 70 11.94 10.77 9.41
CA LEU A 70 12.21 11.46 8.16
C LEU A 70 11.19 12.56 7.88
N VAL A 71 9.92 12.31 8.22
CA VAL A 71 8.80 13.23 7.99
C VAL A 71 8.06 13.46 9.32
N PRO A 72 8.67 14.22 10.24
CA PRO A 72 8.07 14.48 11.54
C PRO A 72 6.81 15.35 11.43
N GLU A 73 5.87 15.14 12.34
CA GLU A 73 4.69 15.99 12.50
C GLU A 73 5.05 17.38 13.03
N ASN A 74 4.05 18.29 13.03
CA ASN A 74 4.10 19.59 13.70
C ASN A 74 5.27 20.49 13.26
N GLN A 75 5.74 20.34 12.02
CA GLN A 75 6.74 21.25 11.50
C GLN A 75 6.16 22.65 11.30
N PRO A 76 6.87 23.72 11.73
CA PRO A 76 6.33 25.07 11.74
C PRO A 76 6.03 25.64 10.33
N TYR A 77 6.58 25.00 9.29
CA TYR A 77 6.37 25.38 7.89
C TYR A 77 5.23 24.59 7.22
N PHE A 78 4.68 23.56 7.85
CA PHE A 78 3.50 22.87 7.32
C PHE A 78 2.26 23.74 7.47
N ARG A 79 1.58 23.97 6.35
CA ARG A 79 0.32 24.75 6.29
C ARG A 79 -0.91 23.86 6.06
N HIS A 80 -0.71 22.65 5.57
CA HIS A 80 -1.79 21.69 5.29
C HIS A 80 -2.00 20.79 6.51
N THR A 81 -2.66 21.33 7.53
CA THR A 81 -2.88 20.64 8.82
C THR A 81 -4.35 20.64 9.21
N HIS A 82 -5.25 20.69 8.22
CA HIS A 82 -6.69 20.84 8.46
C HIS A 82 -7.27 19.58 9.08
N GLU A 83 -6.68 18.42 8.78
CA GLU A 83 -7.10 17.13 9.33
C GLU A 83 -6.22 16.64 10.49
N GLY A 84 -5.42 17.52 11.10
CA GLY A 84 -4.57 17.20 12.25
C GLY A 84 -3.06 17.27 11.97
N PRO A 85 -2.24 16.92 12.98
CA PRO A 85 -0.78 17.08 12.91
C PRO A 85 -0.10 16.13 11.91
N ASP A 86 -0.74 15.01 11.60
CA ASP A 86 -0.31 13.96 10.68
C ASP A 86 -0.78 14.18 9.23
N ASP A 87 -1.43 15.31 8.92
CA ASP A 87 -2.07 15.61 7.62
C ASP A 87 -1.02 15.81 6.52
N MET A 88 -0.28 16.93 6.55
CA MET A 88 0.84 17.15 5.63
C MET A 88 1.90 16.03 5.64
N PRO A 89 2.34 15.49 6.81
CA PRO A 89 3.26 14.36 6.84
C PRO A 89 2.79 13.17 6.01
N SER A 90 1.50 12.81 6.09
CA SER A 90 0.96 11.66 5.34
C SER A 90 1.13 11.80 3.83
N HIS A 91 0.95 13.03 3.31
CA HIS A 91 1.15 13.33 1.89
C HIS A 91 2.61 13.29 1.47
N ILE A 92 3.53 13.76 2.31
CA ILE A 92 4.97 13.68 2.01
C ILE A 92 5.42 12.23 2.03
N LYS A 93 5.02 11.46 3.04
CA LYS A 93 5.28 10.02 3.12
C LYS A 93 4.74 9.29 1.89
N ASN A 94 3.56 9.68 1.40
CA ASN A 94 3.00 9.19 0.14
C ASN A 94 3.88 9.48 -1.08
N VAL A 95 4.35 10.72 -1.24
CA VAL A 95 5.23 11.12 -2.35
C VAL A 95 6.61 10.42 -2.29
N LEU A 96 7.13 10.16 -1.11
CA LEU A 96 8.42 9.49 -0.92
C LEU A 96 8.37 7.98 -1.14
N THR A 97 7.17 7.41 -1.24
CA THR A 97 6.94 5.97 -1.43
C THR A 97 6.16 5.78 -2.72
N GLU A 98 5.17 4.90 -2.75
CA GLU A 98 4.49 4.52 -3.98
C GLU A 98 2.97 4.49 -3.78
N THR A 99 2.23 4.85 -4.82
CA THR A 99 0.76 4.65 -4.90
C THR A 99 0.39 3.51 -5.84
N SER A 100 1.37 2.95 -6.55
CA SER A 100 1.14 1.98 -7.62
C SER A 100 2.24 0.93 -7.62
N LEU A 101 1.84 -0.34 -7.55
CA LEU A 101 2.73 -1.49 -7.69
C LEU A 101 2.43 -2.21 -9.00
N VAL A 102 3.45 -2.79 -9.63
CA VAL A 102 3.29 -3.70 -10.77
C VAL A 102 4.02 -4.99 -10.45
N ILE A 103 3.28 -6.10 -10.43
CA ILE A 103 3.75 -7.41 -9.99
C ILE A 103 3.51 -8.41 -11.12
N PRO A 104 4.48 -9.24 -11.51
CA PRO A 104 4.24 -10.27 -12.50
C PRO A 104 3.23 -11.31 -12.02
N VAL A 105 2.43 -11.83 -12.95
CA VAL A 105 1.52 -12.97 -12.74
C VAL A 105 2.05 -14.15 -13.53
N VAL A 106 2.21 -15.29 -12.86
CA VAL A 106 2.67 -16.57 -13.42
C VAL A 106 1.79 -17.68 -12.86
N ASP A 107 1.30 -18.58 -13.72
CA ASP A 107 0.36 -19.66 -13.39
C ASP A 107 -0.86 -19.17 -12.58
N GLY A 108 -1.39 -18.00 -12.96
CA GLY A 108 -2.53 -17.35 -12.32
C GLY A 108 -2.25 -16.79 -10.92
N ARG A 109 -0.98 -16.64 -10.53
CA ARG A 109 -0.58 -16.20 -9.18
C ARG A 109 0.40 -15.03 -9.24
N LEU A 110 0.37 -14.20 -8.19
CA LEU A 110 1.38 -13.17 -7.98
C LEU A 110 2.77 -13.82 -7.82
N ALA A 111 3.71 -13.46 -8.69
CA ALA A 111 5.08 -13.99 -8.68
C ALA A 111 5.97 -13.19 -7.71
N LEU A 112 5.59 -13.20 -6.42
CA LEU A 112 6.37 -12.60 -5.33
C LEU A 112 7.49 -13.55 -4.88
N GLY A 113 8.61 -12.99 -4.42
CA GLY A 113 9.65 -13.75 -3.73
C GLY A 113 9.17 -14.31 -2.39
N THR A 114 9.88 -15.32 -1.85
CA THR A 114 9.52 -15.99 -0.59
C THR A 114 9.30 -15.02 0.58
N TRP A 115 10.07 -13.95 0.61
CA TRP A 115 10.04 -12.93 1.65
C TRP A 115 9.41 -11.62 1.19
N GLN A 116 8.59 -11.62 0.14
CA GLN A 116 7.91 -10.41 -0.34
C GLN A 116 6.43 -10.46 0.01
N GLY A 117 5.99 -9.49 0.81
CA GLY A 117 4.59 -9.15 1.04
C GLY A 117 4.21 -7.84 0.37
N ILE A 118 2.93 -7.69 0.04
CA ILE A 118 2.35 -6.42 -0.42
C ILE A 118 1.77 -5.71 0.79
N TYR A 119 2.14 -4.46 0.98
CA TYR A 119 1.74 -3.67 2.15
C TYR A 119 0.92 -2.45 1.77
N LEU A 120 -0.13 -2.19 2.53
CA LEU A 120 -0.71 -0.86 2.71
C LEU A 120 0.03 -0.18 3.85
N TRP A 121 0.73 0.90 3.55
CA TRP A 121 1.38 1.74 4.54
C TRP A 121 0.44 2.90 4.91
N GLU A 122 -0.26 2.77 6.03
CA GLU A 122 -1.17 3.78 6.53
C GLU A 122 -0.38 4.85 7.28
N HIS A 123 -0.51 6.12 6.88
CA HIS A 123 0.25 7.23 7.48
C HIS A 123 -0.57 8.06 8.47
N ARG A 124 -1.88 7.82 8.54
CA ARG A 124 -2.81 8.55 9.42
C ARG A 124 -3.07 7.74 10.69
N ASP A 125 -3.19 8.43 11.83
CA ASP A 125 -3.56 7.75 13.10
C ASP A 125 -5.00 7.25 13.08
N ARG A 126 -5.87 7.99 12.40
CA ARG A 126 -7.31 7.72 12.29
C ARG A 126 -7.74 7.81 10.83
N ALA A 127 -7.44 6.76 10.07
CA ALA A 127 -7.89 6.65 8.70
C ALA A 127 -9.30 6.05 8.59
N SER A 128 -10.03 6.47 7.56
CA SER A 128 -11.13 5.67 7.02
C SER A 128 -10.58 4.49 6.20
N GLY A 129 -11.48 3.65 5.68
CA GLY A 129 -11.07 2.54 4.81
C GLY A 129 -10.36 3.02 3.54
N ARG A 130 -9.49 2.15 2.99
CA ARG A 130 -8.73 2.42 1.75
C ARG A 130 -9.32 1.67 0.57
N ASN A 131 -9.21 2.25 -0.61
CA ASN A 131 -9.68 1.63 -1.85
C ASN A 131 -8.50 1.47 -2.80
N LEU A 132 -8.34 0.26 -3.32
CA LEU A 132 -7.35 -0.08 -4.31
C LEU A 132 -8.05 -0.51 -5.59
N VAL A 133 -7.44 -0.21 -6.73
CA VAL A 133 -7.81 -0.77 -8.01
C VAL A 133 -6.78 -1.84 -8.33
N VAL A 134 -7.24 -3.08 -8.49
CA VAL A 134 -6.40 -4.20 -8.91
C VAL A 134 -6.77 -4.52 -10.35
N SER A 135 -5.80 -4.42 -11.23
CA SER A 135 -5.95 -4.63 -12.67
C SER A 135 -4.97 -5.71 -13.11
N VAL A 136 -5.45 -6.74 -13.81
CA VAL A 136 -4.65 -7.87 -14.30
C VAL A 136 -4.79 -7.97 -15.82
N TRP A 137 -3.69 -8.08 -16.56
CA TRP A 137 -3.70 -8.15 -18.03
C TRP A 137 -2.49 -8.89 -18.61
#